data_AF-A0A9E3RQX2-F1
#
_entry.id   AF-A0A9E3RQX2-F1
#
_cell.length_a   1.000
_cell.length_b   1.000
_cell.length_c   1.000
_cell.angle_alpha   90.00
_cell.angle_beta   90.00
_cell.angle_gamma   90.00
#
_symmetry.space_group_name_H-M   'P 1'
#
loop_
_entity.id
_entity.type
_entity.pdbx_description
1 polymer ?
#
loop_
_entity_poly.entity_id
_entity_poly.type
_entity_poly.pdbx_seq_one_letter_code
_entity_poly.pdbx_strand_id
1 'polypeptide(L)'
;MPNHYSRILGPKACRALERVADFIVPVVDDYPSFAEIGCVEHVDAILENAPPKDAADLNLFLTVLYFMPDGVLRFVVRNMEKADTWFEPVATTFRLLDLGLRGLVLSLYYSGKHGADYKGKTPADVIEFSLNRVPRQVVSTIEAK
;
A
#
# COMPACT_ATOMS: atom_id res chain seq x y z
N MET A 1 5.12 -4.63 -22.03
CA MET A 1 3.87 -4.12 -21.45
C MET A 1 4.18 -2.77 -20.83
N PRO A 2 3.55 -1.67 -21.25
CA PRO A 2 3.85 -0.36 -20.71
C PRO A 2 3.17 -0.24 -19.35
N ASN A 3 3.79 -0.79 -18.30
CA ASN A 3 3.42 -0.48 -16.92
C ASN A 3 3.60 1.03 -16.74
N HIS A 4 2.53 1.75 -16.44
CA HIS A 4 2.64 3.15 -16.05
C HIS A 4 3.20 3.20 -14.63
N TYR A 5 4.53 3.08 -14.54
CA TYR A 5 5.22 3.15 -13.27
C TYR A 5 5.08 4.55 -12.67
N SER A 6 4.99 4.57 -11.33
CA SER A 6 5.20 5.73 -10.46
C SER A 6 6.27 6.69 -10.99
N ARG A 7 6.05 8.00 -10.84
CA ARG A 7 7.07 9.02 -11.14
C ARG A 7 8.10 9.11 -10.02
N ILE A 8 7.73 8.74 -8.79
CA ILE A 8 8.56 8.85 -7.60
C ILE A 8 9.38 7.57 -7.36
N LEU A 9 8.73 6.40 -7.43
CA LEU A 9 9.39 5.10 -7.30
C LEU A 9 9.88 4.60 -8.65
N GLY A 10 11.12 4.10 -8.68
CA GLY A 10 11.67 3.47 -9.86
C GLY A 10 11.01 2.12 -10.17
N PRO A 11 11.12 1.61 -11.42
CA PRO A 11 10.46 0.36 -11.82
C PRO A 11 10.83 -0.86 -10.95
N LYS A 12 12.09 -0.95 -10.51
CA LYS A 12 12.55 -2.02 -9.61
C LYS A 12 11.91 -1.92 -8.23
N ALA A 13 11.79 -0.71 -7.69
CA ALA A 13 11.14 -0.45 -6.43
C ALA A 13 9.65 -0.82 -6.49
N CYS A 14 8.95 -0.46 -7.57
CA CYS A 14 7.55 -0.87 -7.78
C CYS A 14 7.41 -2.40 -7.81
N ARG A 15 8.28 -3.11 -8.54
CA ARG A 15 8.27 -4.57 -8.59
C ARG A 15 8.57 -5.23 -7.24
N ALA A 16 9.48 -4.65 -6.46
CA ALA A 16 9.74 -5.14 -5.11
C ALA A 16 8.54 -4.89 -4.18
N LEU A 17 7.90 -3.73 -4.30
CA LEU A 17 6.71 -3.39 -3.54
C LEU A 17 5.56 -4.35 -3.84
N GLU A 18 5.29 -4.65 -5.11
CA GLU A 18 4.30 -5.67 -5.52
C GLU A 18 4.57 -7.03 -4.84
N ARG A 19 5.81 -7.52 -4.90
CA ARG A 19 6.21 -8.80 -4.28
C ARG A 19 6.04 -8.80 -2.76
N VAL A 20 6.48 -7.73 -2.10
CA VAL A 20 6.35 -7.58 -0.64
C VAL A 20 4.87 -7.47 -0.24
N ALA A 21 4.09 -6.71 -1.01
CA ALA A 21 2.67 -6.50 -0.77
C ALA A 21 1.88 -7.80 -0.90
N ASP A 22 2.18 -8.65 -1.87
CA ASP A 22 1.56 -9.98 -2.01
C ASP A 22 1.87 -10.92 -0.82
N PHE A 23 2.96 -10.68 -0.07
CA PHE A 23 3.21 -11.40 1.18
C PHE A 23 2.47 -10.80 2.39
N ILE A 24 2.23 -9.49 2.39
CA ILE A 24 1.48 -8.79 3.44
C ILE A 24 -0.03 -9.04 3.29
N VAL A 25 -0.51 -9.04 2.05
CA VAL A 25 -1.91 -9.28 1.68
C VAL A 25 -1.95 -10.44 0.67
N PRO A 26 -1.88 -11.69 1.15
CA PRO A 26 -1.92 -12.85 0.29
C PRO A 26 -3.31 -12.99 -0.37
N VAL A 27 -3.33 -13.60 -1.55
CA VAL A 27 -4.55 -14.00 -2.25
C VAL A 27 -5.32 -15.00 -1.40
N VAL A 28 -6.59 -14.71 -1.13
CA VAL A 28 -7.50 -15.59 -0.40
C VAL A 28 -8.87 -15.52 -1.08
N ASP A 29 -9.40 -16.67 -1.48
CA ASP A 29 -10.72 -16.81 -2.12
C ASP A 29 -10.93 -15.84 -3.30
N ASP A 30 -11.89 -14.92 -3.18
CA ASP A 30 -12.25 -13.94 -4.21
C ASP A 30 -11.40 -12.65 -4.17
N TYR A 31 -10.43 -12.55 -3.25
CA TYR A 31 -9.57 -11.38 -3.15
C TYR A 31 -8.40 -11.46 -4.15
N PRO A 32 -8.29 -10.52 -5.12
CA PRO A 32 -7.19 -10.49 -6.08
C PRO A 32 -5.86 -10.16 -5.39
N SER A 33 -4.73 -10.53 -6.01
CA SER A 33 -3.42 -10.16 -5.43
C SER A 33 -3.14 -8.66 -5.57
N PHE A 34 -2.23 -8.12 -4.75
CA PHE A 34 -1.82 -6.72 -4.89
C PHE A 34 -1.20 -6.47 -6.27
N ALA A 35 -0.33 -7.40 -6.72
CA ALA A 35 0.28 -7.33 -8.05
C ALA A 35 -0.76 -7.45 -9.18
N GLU A 36 -1.83 -8.23 -9.00
CA GLU A 36 -2.89 -8.41 -9.98
C GLU A 36 -3.75 -7.15 -10.16
N ILE A 37 -4.12 -6.49 -9.06
CA ILE A 37 -4.88 -5.22 -9.10
C ILE A 37 -4.07 -4.12 -9.80
N GLY A 38 -2.74 -4.13 -9.67
CA GLY A 38 -1.87 -3.11 -10.25
C GLY A 38 -2.04 -1.74 -9.58
N CYS A 39 -2.52 -1.68 -8.34
CA CYS A 39 -2.72 -0.40 -7.63
C CYS A 39 -1.42 0.35 -7.31
N VAL A 40 -0.26 -0.28 -7.52
CA VAL A 40 1.08 0.35 -7.41
C VAL A 40 1.23 1.56 -8.34
N GLU A 41 0.49 1.62 -9.45
CA GLU A 41 0.49 2.79 -10.36
C GLU A 41 0.07 4.08 -9.65
N HIS A 42 -0.68 3.97 -8.54
CA HIS A 42 -1.20 5.09 -7.76
C HIS A 42 -0.38 5.42 -6.51
N VAL A 43 0.80 4.80 -6.33
CA VAL A 43 1.67 5.03 -5.17
C VAL A 43 2.12 6.49 -5.05
N ASP A 44 2.20 7.21 -6.17
CA ASP A 44 2.50 8.65 -6.19
C ASP A 44 1.52 9.45 -5.33
N ALA A 45 0.23 9.09 -5.32
CA ALA A 45 -0.78 9.82 -4.55
C ALA A 45 -0.53 9.77 -3.03
N ILE A 46 0.19 8.75 -2.56
CA ILE A 46 0.60 8.63 -1.15
C ILE A 46 1.92 9.37 -0.95
N LEU A 47 2.90 9.15 -1.83
CA LEU A 47 4.25 9.67 -1.69
C LEU A 47 4.39 11.17 -1.98
N GLU A 48 3.47 11.78 -2.71
CA GLU A 48 3.43 13.24 -2.94
C GLU A 48 3.31 14.04 -1.63
N ASN A 49 2.72 13.43 -0.59
CA ASN A 49 2.59 14.04 0.73
C ASN A 49 3.75 13.72 1.67
N ALA A 50 4.68 12.85 1.25
CA ALA A 50 5.85 12.47 2.04
C ALA A 50 7.01 13.45 1.82
N PRO A 51 7.87 13.68 2.83
CA PRO A 51 9.11 14.42 2.62
C PRO A 51 9.94 13.80 1.48
N PRO A 52 10.53 14.60 0.57
CA PRO A 52 11.24 14.08 -0.60
C PRO A 52 12.38 13.11 -0.26
N LYS A 53 13.06 13.34 0.87
CA LYS A 53 14.11 12.46 1.37
C LYS A 53 13.55 11.08 1.77
N ASP A 54 12.41 11.03 2.44
CA ASP A 54 11.80 9.78 2.89
C ASP A 54 11.32 8.95 1.69
N ALA A 55 10.76 9.61 0.67
CA ALA A 55 10.39 8.95 -0.59
C ALA A 55 11.61 8.38 -1.34
N ALA A 56 12.74 9.10 -1.34
CA ALA A 56 13.98 8.63 -1.94
C ALA A 56 14.60 7.45 -1.16
N ASP A 57 14.59 7.51 0.17
CA ASP A 57 15.08 6.44 1.05
C ASP A 57 14.22 5.18 0.89
N LEU A 58 12.89 5.33 0.78
CA LEU A 58 11.97 4.22 0.47
C LEU A 58 12.25 3.62 -0.91
N ASN A 59 12.45 4.45 -1.94
CA ASN A 59 12.78 3.98 -3.28
C ASN A 59 14.09 3.18 -3.30
N LEU A 60 15.12 3.66 -2.60
CA LEU A 60 16.39 2.95 -2.45
C LEU A 60 16.19 1.62 -1.73
N PHE A 61 15.48 1.62 -0.61
CA PHE A 61 15.20 0.42 0.18
C PHE A 61 14.46 -0.64 -0.65
N LEU A 62 13.36 -0.27 -1.33
CA LEU A 62 12.62 -1.16 -2.21
C LEU A 62 13.48 -1.66 -3.38
N THR A 63 14.34 -0.80 -3.93
CA THR A 63 15.30 -1.21 -4.97
C THR A 63 16.30 -2.24 -4.45
N VAL A 64 16.73 -2.16 -3.19
CA VAL A 64 17.58 -3.18 -2.56
C VAL A 64 16.79 -4.49 -2.38
N LEU A 65 15.54 -4.40 -1.91
CA LEU A 65 14.66 -5.57 -1.78
C LEU A 65 14.39 -6.27 -3.12
N TYR A 66 14.36 -5.54 -4.22
CA TYR A 66 14.19 -6.12 -5.56
C TYR A 66 15.21 -7.23 -5.85
N PHE A 67 16.47 -7.04 -5.45
CA PHE A 67 17.55 -8.01 -5.67
C PHE A 67 17.52 -9.19 -4.70
N MET A 68 16.66 -9.17 -3.69
CA MET A 68 16.53 -10.27 -2.74
C MET A 68 15.64 -11.38 -3.30
N PRO A 69 15.96 -12.67 -3.03
CA PRO A 69 15.09 -13.77 -3.40
C PRO A 69 13.81 -13.76 -2.56
N ASP A 70 12.72 -14.35 -3.08
CA ASP A 70 11.41 -14.35 -2.41
C ASP A 70 11.44 -14.95 -0.99
N GLY A 71 12.31 -15.93 -0.75
CA GLY A 71 12.50 -16.51 0.58
C GLY A 71 12.97 -15.49 1.61
N VAL A 72 13.85 -14.56 1.21
CA VAL A 72 14.34 -13.49 2.09
C VAL A 72 13.26 -12.44 2.29
N LEU A 73 12.53 -12.05 1.24
CA LEU A 73 11.42 -11.10 1.39
C LEU A 73 10.33 -11.63 2.32
N ARG A 74 9.95 -12.90 2.16
CA ARG A 74 8.99 -13.57 3.05
C ARG A 74 9.52 -13.64 4.48
N PHE A 75 10.83 -13.87 4.66
CA PHE A 75 11.45 -13.81 5.98
C PHE A 75 11.34 -12.41 6.57
N VAL A 76 11.66 -11.34 5.84
CA VAL A 76 11.53 -9.96 6.31
C VAL A 76 10.10 -9.66 6.75
N VAL A 77 9.11 -9.95 5.90
CA VAL A 77 7.68 -9.72 6.21
C VAL A 77 7.25 -10.50 7.46
N ARG A 78 7.64 -11.77 7.59
CA ARG A 78 7.30 -12.57 8.77
C ARG A 78 7.95 -12.05 10.06
N ASN A 79 9.13 -11.43 9.97
CA ASN A 79 9.80 -10.85 11.14
C ASN A 79 9.26 -9.47 11.50
N MET A 80 8.75 -8.71 10.52
CA MET A 80 7.98 -7.49 10.77
C MET A 80 6.77 -7.78 11.66
N GLU A 81 6.03 -8.85 11.37
CA GLU A 81 4.87 -9.29 12.20
C GLU A 81 5.27 -9.78 13.59
N LYS A 82 6.48 -10.33 13.72
CA LYS A 82 7.01 -10.89 14.97
C LYS A 82 8.07 -10.00 15.59
N ALA A 83 8.00 -8.69 15.37
CA ALA A 83 9.05 -7.76 15.78
C ALA A 83 9.33 -7.81 17.29
N ASP A 84 8.30 -8.06 18.12
CA ASP A 84 8.40 -8.16 19.58
C ASP A 84 9.24 -9.36 20.06
N THR A 85 9.50 -10.34 19.18
CA THR A 85 10.36 -11.49 19.49
C THR A 85 11.84 -11.22 19.31
N TRP A 86 12.20 -10.07 18.74
CA TRP A 86 13.60 -9.68 18.49
C TRP A 86 14.16 -8.82 19.63
N PHE A 87 15.48 -8.80 19.73
CA PHE A 87 16.18 -7.91 20.65
C PHE A 87 16.21 -6.47 20.12
N GLU A 88 16.22 -5.49 21.01
CA GLU A 88 16.44 -4.10 20.64
C GLU A 88 17.91 -3.88 20.24
N PRO A 89 18.22 -3.15 19.15
CA PRO A 89 17.35 -2.21 18.42
C PRO A 89 16.65 -2.79 17.18
N VAL A 90 16.87 -4.06 16.86
CA VAL A 90 16.35 -4.69 15.63
C VAL A 90 14.82 -4.78 15.66
N ALA A 91 14.24 -5.04 16.84
CA ALA A 91 12.80 -5.03 17.05
C ALA A 91 12.17 -3.67 16.67
N THR A 92 12.78 -2.55 17.07
CA THR A 92 12.31 -1.20 16.67
C THR A 92 12.32 -1.02 15.15
N THR A 93 13.36 -1.46 14.45
CA THR A 93 13.42 -1.37 12.98
C THR A 93 12.32 -2.20 12.32
N PHE A 94 12.09 -3.44 12.78
CA PHE A 94 11.01 -4.27 12.24
C PHE A 94 9.62 -3.69 12.48
N ARG A 95 9.38 -3.06 13.64
CA ARG A 95 8.12 -2.35 13.92
C ARG A 95 7.92 -1.15 13.01
N LEU A 96 8.97 -0.36 12.78
CA LEU A 96 8.90 0.78 11.84
C LEU A 96 8.65 0.32 10.41
N LEU A 97 9.29 -0.78 9.99
CA LEU A 97 9.04 -1.40 8.70
C LEU A 97 7.60 -1.92 8.59
N ASP A 98 7.08 -2.60 9.62
CA ASP A 98 5.69 -3.07 9.63
C ASP A 98 4.73 -1.89 9.48
N LEU A 99 4.88 -0.85 10.32
CA LEU A 99 4.04 0.35 10.25
C LEU A 99 4.10 1.01 8.86
N GLY A 100 5.30 1.20 8.32
CA GLY A 100 5.51 1.90 7.04
C GLY A 100 5.03 1.10 5.83
N LEU A 101 5.53 -0.14 5.67
CA LEU A 101 5.21 -0.97 4.51
C LEU A 101 3.77 -1.47 4.56
N ARG A 102 3.29 -1.97 5.70
CA ARG A 102 1.90 -2.42 5.83
C ARG A 102 0.93 -1.26 5.68
N GLY A 103 1.26 -0.10 6.26
CA GLY A 103 0.47 1.13 6.08
C GLY A 103 0.36 1.52 4.61
N LEU A 104 1.47 1.54 3.88
CA LEU A 104 1.50 1.85 2.44
C LEU A 104 0.69 0.83 1.63
N VAL A 105 0.92 -0.46 1.86
CA VAL A 105 0.27 -1.55 1.12
C VAL A 105 -1.24 -1.54 1.37
N LEU A 106 -1.70 -1.49 2.62
CA LEU A 106 -3.12 -1.49 2.93
C LEU A 106 -3.83 -0.25 2.41
N SER A 107 -3.17 0.91 2.47
CA SER A 107 -3.71 2.16 1.92
C SER A 107 -3.94 2.07 0.41
N LEU A 108 -3.02 1.46 -0.34
CA LEU A 108 -3.18 1.26 -1.78
C LEU A 108 -4.21 0.18 -2.09
N TYR A 109 -4.11 -0.96 -1.43
CA TYR A 109 -4.94 -2.14 -1.69
C TYR A 109 -6.43 -1.86 -1.45
N TYR A 110 -6.76 -1.14 -0.37
CA TYR A 110 -8.15 -0.76 -0.06
C TYR A 110 -8.55 0.63 -0.57
N SER A 111 -7.71 1.30 -1.37
CA SER A 111 -8.06 2.62 -1.95
C SER A 111 -9.19 2.58 -2.96
N GLY A 112 -9.53 1.39 -3.48
CA GLY A 112 -10.43 1.22 -4.63
C GLY A 112 -9.81 1.62 -5.97
N LYS A 113 -8.56 2.11 -5.99
CA LYS A 113 -7.82 2.39 -7.23
C LYS A 113 -7.17 1.11 -7.74
N HIS A 114 -7.16 0.93 -9.05
CA HIS A 114 -6.53 -0.19 -9.72
C HIS A 114 -5.73 0.28 -10.93
N GLY A 115 -4.87 -0.59 -11.46
CA GLY A 115 -4.11 -0.33 -12.67
C GLY A 115 -5.02 -0.19 -13.89
N ALA A 116 -4.53 0.48 -14.93
CA ALA A 116 -5.31 0.78 -16.13
C ALA A 116 -5.88 -0.48 -16.83
N ASP A 117 -5.17 -1.60 -16.74
CA ASP A 117 -5.53 -2.85 -17.39
C ASP A 117 -6.41 -3.78 -16.53
N TYR A 118 -6.61 -3.46 -15.24
CA TYR A 118 -7.38 -4.30 -14.32
C TYR A 118 -8.89 -4.14 -14.53
N LYS A 119 -9.61 -5.26 -14.65
CA LYS A 119 -11.08 -5.32 -14.88
C LYS A 119 -11.82 -6.22 -13.90
N GLY A 120 -11.12 -6.77 -12.91
CA GLY A 120 -11.71 -7.62 -11.88
C GLY A 120 -12.40 -6.83 -10.78
N LYS A 121 -12.92 -7.53 -9.77
CA LYS A 121 -13.45 -6.89 -8.55
C LYS A 121 -12.28 -6.33 -7.74
N THR A 122 -12.40 -5.11 -7.24
CA THR A 122 -11.44 -4.59 -6.27
C THR A 122 -11.72 -5.17 -4.88
N PRO A 123 -10.75 -5.13 -3.94
CA PRO A 123 -11.01 -5.54 -2.55
C PRO A 123 -12.18 -4.80 -1.92
N ALA A 124 -12.39 -3.53 -2.28
CA ALA A 124 -13.54 -2.73 -1.83
C ALA A 124 -14.88 -3.26 -2.36
N ASP A 125 -14.91 -3.79 -3.58
CA ASP A 125 -16.10 -4.42 -4.17
C ASP A 125 -16.40 -5.77 -3.53
N VAL A 126 -15.36 -6.54 -3.17
CA VAL A 126 -15.52 -7.85 -2.51
C VAL A 126 -16.15 -7.70 -1.12
N ILE A 127 -15.82 -6.65 -0.38
CA ILE A 127 -16.44 -6.33 0.93
C ILE A 127 -17.76 -5.57 0.82
N GLU A 128 -18.26 -5.35 -0.41
CA GLU A 128 -19.49 -4.60 -0.69
C GLU A 128 -19.51 -3.20 -0.05
N PHE A 129 -18.34 -2.54 0.02
CA PHE A 129 -18.23 -1.23 0.67
C PHE A 129 -19.00 -0.17 -0.15
N SER A 130 -19.96 0.50 0.49
CA SER A 130 -20.72 1.59 -0.12
C SER A 130 -20.70 2.83 0.76
N LEU A 131 -20.43 3.99 0.14
CA LEU A 131 -20.27 5.25 0.86
C LEU A 131 -21.57 6.07 0.76
N ASN A 132 -22.36 6.09 1.84
CA ASN A 132 -23.56 6.91 1.92
C ASN A 132 -23.23 8.31 2.47
N ARG A 133 -23.22 9.33 1.60
CA ARG A 133 -23.04 10.73 2.02
C ARG A 133 -24.38 11.31 2.44
N VAL A 134 -24.54 11.61 3.73
CA VAL A 134 -25.70 12.37 4.22
C VAL A 134 -25.36 13.86 4.15
N PRO A 135 -26.00 14.66 3.25
CA PRO A 135 -25.77 16.09 3.20
C PRO A 135 -26.24 16.75 4.50
N ARG A 136 -25.43 17.66 5.04
CA ARG A 136 -25.79 18.46 6.22
C ARG A 136 -27.01 19.32 5.87
N GLN A 137 -28.13 19.10 6.54
CA GLN A 137 -29.28 20.01 6.44
C GLN A 137 -28.85 21.37 7.01
N VAL A 138 -28.80 22.39 6.14
CA VAL A 138 -28.59 23.77 6.57
C VAL A 138 -29.88 24.22 7.24
N VAL A 139 -29.87 24.34 8.57
CA VAL A 139 -30.99 24.91 9.33
C VAL A 139 -31.06 26.39 8.97
N SER A 140 -32.05 26.79 8.17
CA SER A 140 -32.32 28.19 7.88
C SER A 140 -32.81 28.87 9.16
N THR A 141 -31.94 29.67 9.79
CA THR A 141 -32.34 30.60 10.84
C THR A 141 -33.35 31.58 10.24
N ILE A 142 -34.59 31.52 10.70
CA ILE A 142 -35.65 32.47 10.36
C ILE A 142 -35.22 33.82 10.95
N GLU A 143 -35.00 34.83 10.09
CA GLU A 143 -34.81 36.21 10.52
C GLU A 143 -36.07 36.68 11.25
N ALA A 144 -35.94 36.93 12.56
CA ALA A 144 -36.97 37.60 13.34
C ALA A 144 -36.92 39.11 13.02
N LYS A 145 -38.06 39.60 12.53
CA LYS A 145 -38.35 40.99 12.19
C LYS A 145 -38.54 41.85 13.44
#